data_AF-A0A1D2UJ42-F1
#
_entry.id   AF-A0A1D2UJ42-F1
#
_cell.length_a   1.000
_cell.length_b   1.000
_cell.length_c   1.000
_cell.angle_alpha   90.00
_cell.angle_beta   90.00
_cell.angle_gamma   90.00
#
_symmetry.space_group_name_H-M   'P 1'
#
loop_
_entity.id
_entity.type
_entity.pdbx_description
1 polymer ?
#
loop_
_entity_poly.entity_id
_entity_poly.type
_entity_poly.pdbx_seq_one_letter_code
_entity_poly.pdbx_strand_id
1 'polypeptide(L)'
;MSRVSDTRQRTREAAAQLVAGAKRPHEITVDQIYAVIQQGSRTTINDELKLWKDERTKVDALGADLPPAVADAMRSLWVVAVEQGELTFTEQREAMEAELSSIQRERDEARASRDATIADGQQRAQQATQLGEQLADLQQRLVSESATKNDALGQVHALQQEIASLRTESMRQQEAAVAAQEKQSTEFQARLAERDLAFQTELGTATQRLEAAQDHMLRQIDEAREGQRHAERALAKA
;
A
#
# COMPACT_ATOMS: atom_id res chain seq x y z
N MET A 1 4.65 42.71 49.70
CA MET A 1 4.87 43.85 50.63
C MET A 1 3.62 44.74 50.64
N SER A 2 2.71 44.58 51.60
CA SER A 2 1.49 45.41 51.72
C SER A 2 1.08 45.63 53.18
N ARG A 3 2.01 46.05 54.05
CA ARG A 3 1.72 46.29 55.48
C ARG A 3 1.27 47.73 55.79
N VAL A 4 1.60 48.69 54.91
CA VAL A 4 1.34 50.12 55.14
C VAL A 4 -0.12 50.50 54.81
N SER A 5 -0.76 49.82 53.85
CA SER A 5 -2.17 50.08 53.49
C SER A 5 -3.15 49.52 54.53
N ASP A 6 -2.83 48.36 55.12
CA ASP A 6 -3.70 47.66 56.07
C ASP A 6 -3.88 48.44 57.39
N THR A 7 -2.82 49.06 57.91
CA THR A 7 -2.90 49.83 59.18
C THR A 7 -3.75 51.09 59.03
N ARG A 8 -3.62 51.82 57.92
CA ARG A 8 -4.39 53.04 57.65
C ARG A 8 -5.87 52.73 57.46
N GLN A 9 -6.17 51.68 56.68
CA GLN A 9 -7.53 51.23 56.47
C GLN A 9 -8.18 50.78 57.79
N ARG A 10 -7.51 49.93 58.57
CA ARG A 10 -7.99 49.50 59.89
C ARG A 10 -8.18 50.66 60.86
N THR A 11 -7.32 51.69 60.80
CA THR A 11 -7.48 52.92 61.61
C THR A 11 -8.79 53.63 61.28
N ARG A 12 -9.12 53.79 59.99
CA ARG A 12 -10.38 54.39 59.54
C ARG A 12 -11.58 53.54 59.97
N GLU A 13 -11.51 52.22 59.79
CA GLU A 13 -12.57 51.29 60.17
C GLU A 13 -12.84 51.32 61.68
N ALA A 14 -11.78 51.27 62.51
CA ALA A 14 -11.89 51.38 63.96
C ALA A 14 -12.46 52.73 64.39
N ALA A 15 -12.04 53.84 63.77
CA ALA A 15 -12.60 55.16 64.05
C ALA A 15 -14.09 55.24 63.72
N ALA A 16 -14.50 54.68 62.57
CA ALA A 16 -15.90 54.61 62.17
C ALA A 16 -16.75 53.76 63.13
N GLN A 17 -16.24 52.60 63.57
CA GLN A 17 -16.90 51.74 64.56
C GLN A 17 -17.08 52.46 65.90
N LEU A 18 -16.08 53.20 66.36
CA LEU A 18 -16.16 53.97 67.61
C LEU A 18 -17.22 55.08 67.53
N VAL A 19 -17.37 55.74 66.38
CA VAL A 19 -18.46 56.71 66.17
C VAL A 19 -19.83 56.03 66.11
N ALA A 20 -19.94 54.88 65.44
CA ALA A 20 -21.18 54.10 65.42
C ALA A 20 -21.60 53.65 66.84
N GLY A 21 -20.64 53.41 67.73
CA GLY A 21 -20.83 53.18 69.17
C GLY A 21 -21.12 54.44 70.00
N ALA A 22 -21.59 55.53 69.38
CA ALA A 22 -21.98 56.81 69.98
C ALA A 22 -20.86 57.73 70.51
N LYS A 23 -19.58 57.50 70.16
CA LYS A 23 -18.52 58.49 70.43
C LYS A 23 -18.53 59.61 69.40
N ARG A 24 -18.20 60.84 69.81
CA ARG A 24 -18.05 61.95 68.85
C ARG A 24 -16.68 61.86 68.15
N PRO A 25 -16.56 62.25 66.86
CA PRO A 25 -15.30 62.19 66.13
C PRO A 25 -14.11 62.87 66.83
N HIS A 26 -14.34 63.98 67.55
CA HIS A 26 -13.28 64.68 68.28
C HIS A 26 -12.80 63.92 69.54
N GLU A 27 -13.62 63.05 70.12
CA GLU A 27 -13.33 62.28 71.35
C GLU A 27 -12.49 61.02 71.09
N ILE A 28 -12.33 60.63 69.82
CA ILE A 28 -11.54 59.46 69.44
C ILE A 28 -10.05 59.78 69.59
N THR A 29 -9.34 58.99 70.38
CA THR A 29 -7.89 59.14 70.61
C THR A 29 -7.09 58.02 69.95
N VAL A 30 -5.80 58.26 69.74
CA VAL A 30 -4.86 57.29 69.16
C VAL A 30 -4.81 56.00 69.99
N ASP A 31 -4.84 56.09 71.31
CA ASP A 31 -4.80 54.89 72.17
C ASP A 31 -6.10 54.07 72.09
N GLN A 32 -7.25 54.72 71.86
CA GLN A 32 -8.51 54.00 71.64
C GLN A 32 -8.48 53.23 70.31
N ILE A 33 -7.92 53.82 69.26
CA ILE A 33 -7.72 53.12 67.99
C ILE A 33 -6.70 51.99 68.16
N TYR A 34 -5.58 52.26 68.83
CA TYR A 34 -4.53 51.28 69.09
C TYR A 34 -5.05 50.09 69.91
N ALA A 35 -5.96 50.32 70.86
CA ALA A 35 -6.62 49.25 71.61
C ALA A 35 -7.46 48.31 70.73
N VAL A 36 -8.05 48.83 69.65
CA VAL A 36 -8.88 48.08 68.70
C VAL A 36 -8.03 47.34 67.67
N ILE A 37 -7.05 48.01 67.06
CA ILE A 37 -6.30 47.43 65.94
C ILE A 37 -5.01 46.71 66.36
N GLN A 38 -4.45 47.06 67.53
CA GLN A 38 -3.22 46.50 68.14
C GLN A 38 -2.01 46.39 67.19
N GLN A 39 -1.99 47.22 66.15
CA GLN A 39 -1.06 47.13 65.02
C GLN A 39 -0.74 48.54 64.52
N GLY A 40 0.47 48.73 63.99
CA GLY A 40 0.93 50.02 63.46
C GLY A 40 1.64 50.88 64.49
N SER A 41 2.33 51.93 64.02
CA SER A 41 2.94 52.92 64.91
C SER A 41 1.89 53.98 65.32
N ARG A 42 2.04 54.51 66.53
CA ARG A 42 1.18 55.60 67.03
C ARG A 42 1.19 56.84 66.13
N THR A 43 2.30 57.10 65.44
CA THR A 43 2.42 58.22 64.49
C THR A 43 1.55 58.00 63.24
N THR A 44 1.63 56.81 62.64
CA THR A 44 0.79 56.47 61.47
C THR A 44 -0.71 56.48 61.81
N ILE A 45 -1.08 56.02 63.01
CA ILE A 45 -2.47 56.08 63.47
C ILE A 45 -2.91 57.52 63.68
N ASN A 46 -2.07 58.36 64.28
CA ASN A 46 -2.38 59.77 64.52
C ASN A 46 -2.58 60.55 63.22
N ASP A 47 -1.68 60.37 62.25
CA ASP A 47 -1.74 61.06 60.97
C ASP A 47 -3.01 60.65 60.19
N GLU A 48 -3.33 59.34 60.16
CA GLU A 48 -4.54 58.85 59.50
C GLU A 48 -5.82 59.29 60.22
N LEU A 49 -5.81 59.30 61.56
CA LEU A 49 -6.95 59.73 62.35
C LEU A 49 -7.22 61.23 62.18
N LYS A 50 -6.18 62.07 62.04
CA LYS A 50 -6.34 63.49 61.69
C LYS A 50 -7.01 63.65 60.33
N LEU A 51 -6.49 62.97 59.30
CA LEU A 51 -7.07 63.00 57.95
C LEU A 51 -8.54 62.54 57.97
N TRP A 52 -8.83 61.45 58.66
CA TRP A 52 -10.19 60.93 58.80
C TRP A 52 -11.13 61.92 59.52
N LYS A 53 -10.66 62.59 60.59
CA LYS A 53 -11.46 63.63 61.28
C LYS A 53 -11.71 64.86 60.40
N ASP A 54 -10.71 65.27 59.62
CA ASP A 54 -10.83 66.40 58.70
C ASP A 54 -11.81 66.08 57.56
N GLU A 55 -11.70 64.87 56.98
CA GLU A 55 -12.67 64.35 56.01
C GLU A 55 -14.08 64.29 56.61
N ARG A 56 -14.21 63.81 57.85
CA ARG A 56 -15.51 63.73 58.53
C ARG A 56 -16.13 65.09 58.78
N THR A 57 -15.33 66.05 59.21
CA THR A 57 -15.78 67.44 59.45
C THR A 57 -16.28 68.08 58.15
N LYS A 58 -15.58 67.85 57.03
CA LYS A 58 -16.02 68.32 55.70
C LYS A 58 -17.34 67.68 55.27
N VAL A 59 -17.52 66.37 55.49
CA VAL A 59 -18.76 65.65 55.17
C VAL A 59 -19.92 66.11 56.06
N ASP A 60 -19.67 66.28 57.36
CA ASP A 60 -20.69 66.74 58.31
C ASP A 60 -21.11 68.20 58.00
N ALA A 61 -20.17 69.07 57.59
CA ALA A 61 -20.48 70.44 57.13
C ALA A 61 -21.32 70.43 55.84
N LEU A 62 -20.95 69.62 54.85
CA LEU A 62 -21.74 69.44 53.62
C LEU A 62 -23.16 68.92 53.91
N GLY A 63 -23.32 68.06 54.92
CA GLY A 63 -24.62 67.56 55.35
C GLY A 63 -25.45 68.57 56.14
N ALA A 64 -24.81 69.44 56.92
CA ALA A 64 -25.48 70.47 57.71
C ALA A 64 -25.98 71.65 56.87
N ASP A 65 -25.27 71.97 55.78
CA ASP A 65 -25.61 73.09 54.89
C ASP A 65 -26.62 72.72 53.79
N LEU A 66 -26.97 71.44 53.64
CA LEU A 66 -27.90 70.97 52.62
C LEU A 66 -29.35 70.98 53.15
N PRO A 67 -30.29 71.70 52.52
CA PRO A 67 -31.69 71.66 52.90
C PRO A 67 -32.24 70.21 52.85
N PRO A 68 -33.04 69.77 53.83
CA PRO A 68 -33.53 68.39 53.89
C PRO A 68 -34.20 67.90 52.60
N ALA A 69 -34.99 68.76 51.95
CA ALA A 69 -35.63 68.45 50.66
C ALA A 69 -34.64 68.13 49.53
N VAL A 70 -33.47 68.80 49.52
CA VAL A 70 -32.42 68.55 48.52
C VAL A 70 -31.69 67.25 48.86
N ALA A 71 -31.41 66.99 50.14
CA ALA A 71 -30.80 65.74 50.59
C ALA A 71 -31.68 64.52 50.23
N ASP A 72 -33.00 64.63 50.44
CA ASP A 72 -33.96 63.57 50.10
C ASP A 72 -34.08 63.38 48.59
N ALA A 73 -34.10 64.47 47.81
CA ALA A 73 -34.09 64.39 46.35
C ALA A 73 -32.81 63.72 45.81
N MET A 74 -31.63 64.04 46.36
CA MET A 74 -30.37 63.40 45.98
C MET A 74 -30.35 61.91 46.35
N ARG A 75 -30.86 61.53 47.53
CA ARG A 75 -30.99 60.12 47.92
C ARG A 75 -31.94 59.37 47.00
N SER A 76 -33.10 59.95 46.70
CA SER A 76 -34.08 59.36 45.78
C SER A 76 -33.49 59.18 44.37
N LEU A 77 -32.78 60.19 43.87
CA LEU A 77 -32.12 60.11 42.56
C LEU A 77 -31.03 59.03 42.55
N TRP A 78 -30.24 58.92 43.62
CA TRP A 78 -29.24 57.89 43.75
C TRP A 78 -29.85 56.49 43.76
N VAL A 79 -30.93 56.27 44.51
CA VAL A 79 -31.64 54.98 44.54
C VAL A 79 -32.11 54.60 43.13
N VAL A 80 -32.76 55.52 42.41
CA VAL A 80 -33.21 55.27 41.04
C VAL A 80 -32.03 54.99 40.11
N ALA A 81 -30.93 55.73 40.22
CA ALA A 81 -29.74 55.52 39.40
C ALA A 81 -29.10 54.14 39.65
N VAL A 82 -29.04 53.69 40.91
CA VAL A 82 -28.55 52.36 41.27
C VAL A 82 -29.48 51.27 40.74
N GLU A 83 -30.80 51.41 40.91
CA GLU A 83 -31.77 50.44 40.41
C GLU A 83 -31.69 50.28 38.88
N GLN A 84 -31.57 51.40 38.15
CA GLN A 84 -31.38 51.37 36.69
C GLN A 84 -30.01 50.79 36.31
N GLY A 85 -28.96 51.08 37.07
CA GLY A 85 -27.63 50.52 36.88
C GLY A 85 -27.61 49.00 37.06
N GLU A 86 -28.21 48.48 38.12
CA GLU A 86 -28.32 47.03 38.40
C GLU A 86 -29.14 46.31 37.33
N LEU A 87 -30.23 46.92 36.87
CA LEU A 87 -31.06 46.36 35.80
C LEU A 87 -30.28 46.27 34.48
N THR A 88 -29.67 47.37 34.04
CA THR A 88 -28.87 47.38 32.80
C THR A 88 -27.64 46.48 32.89
N PHE A 89 -27.00 46.40 34.06
CA PHE A 89 -25.89 45.48 34.30
C PHE A 89 -26.34 44.02 34.19
N THR A 90 -27.48 43.67 34.79
CA THR A 90 -28.03 42.31 34.74
C THR A 90 -28.39 41.92 33.31
N GLU A 91 -29.06 42.80 32.56
CA GLU A 91 -29.38 42.58 31.14
C GLU A 91 -28.14 42.35 30.29
N GLN A 92 -27.11 43.19 30.45
CA GLN A 92 -25.86 43.04 29.71
C GLN A 92 -25.11 41.76 30.10
N ARG A 93 -25.11 41.40 31.39
CA ARG A 93 -24.50 40.16 31.88
C ARG A 93 -25.18 38.94 31.26
N GLU A 94 -26.52 38.91 31.26
CA GLU A 94 -27.28 37.79 30.68
C GLU A 94 -27.10 37.70 29.16
N ALA A 95 -27.08 38.84 28.46
CA ALA A 95 -26.79 38.86 27.03
C ALA A 95 -25.38 38.31 26.72
N MET A 96 -24.37 38.74 27.47
CA MET A 96 -22.99 38.24 27.33
C MET A 96 -22.86 36.75 27.66
N GLU A 97 -23.53 36.27 28.71
CA GLU A 97 -23.56 34.85 29.06
C GLU A 97 -24.24 34.01 27.96
N ALA A 98 -25.33 34.52 27.38
CA ALA A 98 -26.01 33.89 26.25
C ALA A 98 -25.12 33.82 25.01
N GLU A 99 -24.48 34.94 24.62
CA GLU A 99 -23.54 34.99 23.50
C GLU A 99 -22.36 34.04 23.70
N LEU A 100 -21.76 34.04 24.88
CA LEU A 100 -20.65 33.15 25.22
C LEU A 100 -21.09 31.68 25.13
N SER A 101 -22.29 31.34 25.59
CA SER A 101 -22.85 30.00 25.44
C SER A 101 -23.08 29.62 23.97
N SER A 102 -23.50 30.55 23.12
CA SER A 102 -23.68 30.33 21.67
C SER A 102 -22.35 30.06 21.00
N ILE A 103 -21.36 30.92 21.24
CA ILE A 103 -20.01 30.78 20.68
C ILE A 103 -19.37 29.47 21.12
N GLN A 104 -19.57 29.06 22.37
CA GLN A 104 -19.07 27.78 22.86
C GLN A 104 -19.70 26.59 22.11
N ARG A 105 -21.02 26.61 21.90
CA ARG A 105 -21.72 25.57 21.13
C ARG A 105 -21.21 25.51 19.69
N GLU A 106 -21.17 26.65 19.00
CA GLU A 106 -20.68 26.73 17.62
C GLU A 106 -19.24 26.24 17.49
N ARG A 107 -18.37 26.61 18.44
CA ARG A 107 -16.98 26.14 18.48
C ARG A 107 -16.92 24.62 18.68
N ASP A 108 -17.72 24.08 19.58
CA ASP A 108 -17.71 22.65 19.89
C ASP A 108 -18.28 21.83 18.71
N GLU A 109 -19.32 22.32 18.04
CA GLU A 109 -19.84 21.77 16.78
C GLU A 109 -18.79 21.82 15.66
N ALA A 110 -18.14 22.97 15.46
CA ALA A 110 -17.08 23.13 14.46
C ALA A 110 -15.89 22.19 14.75
N ARG A 111 -15.55 22.02 16.03
CA ARG A 111 -14.50 21.09 16.46
C ARG A 111 -14.89 19.64 16.17
N ALA A 112 -16.11 19.24 16.51
CA ALA A 112 -16.61 17.89 16.22
C ALA A 112 -16.62 17.61 14.71
N SER A 113 -17.08 18.57 13.91
CA SER A 113 -17.08 18.47 12.45
C SER A 113 -15.67 18.35 11.85
N ARG A 114 -14.73 19.17 12.35
CA ARG A 114 -13.31 19.09 11.96
C ARG A 114 -12.72 17.72 12.32
N ASP A 115 -12.93 17.25 13.54
CA ASP A 115 -12.35 16.00 14.02
C ASP A 115 -12.93 14.80 13.25
N ALA A 116 -14.22 14.84 12.89
CA ALA A 116 -14.84 13.85 12.01
C ALA A 116 -14.25 13.88 10.59
N THR A 117 -14.01 15.06 10.03
CA THR A 117 -13.39 15.22 8.70
C THR A 117 -11.95 14.70 8.69
N ILE A 118 -11.19 14.94 9.76
CA ILE A 118 -9.83 14.40 9.92
C ILE A 118 -9.87 12.87 9.98
N ALA A 119 -10.80 12.29 10.75
CA ALA A 119 -10.94 10.84 10.86
C ALA A 119 -11.30 10.20 9.51
N ASP A 120 -12.26 10.76 8.76
CA ASP A 120 -12.61 10.30 7.41
C ASP A 120 -11.41 10.42 6.44
N GLY A 121 -10.68 11.54 6.50
CA GLY A 121 -9.45 11.73 5.72
C GLY A 121 -8.38 10.67 6.02
N GLN A 122 -8.16 10.35 7.29
CA GLN A 122 -7.22 9.30 7.71
C GLN A 122 -7.68 7.91 7.23
N GLN A 123 -8.97 7.60 7.34
CA GLN A 123 -9.53 6.34 6.87
C GLN A 123 -9.35 6.18 5.34
N ARG A 124 -9.64 7.24 4.57
CA ARG A 124 -9.45 7.22 3.11
C ARG A 124 -7.98 7.09 2.73
N ALA A 125 -7.07 7.75 3.45
CA ALA A 125 -5.63 7.61 3.23
C ALA A 125 -5.17 6.15 3.46
N GLN A 126 -5.63 5.51 4.54
CA GLN A 126 -5.34 4.10 4.80
C GLN A 126 -5.89 3.18 3.71
N GLN A 127 -7.13 3.41 3.25
CA GLN A 127 -7.72 2.66 2.14
C GLN A 127 -6.93 2.84 0.84
N ALA A 128 -6.50 4.06 0.53
CA ALA A 128 -5.68 4.33 -0.66
C ALA A 128 -4.32 3.61 -0.59
N THR A 129 -3.67 3.58 0.58
CA THR A 129 -2.44 2.82 0.78
C THR A 129 -2.67 1.31 0.58
N GLN A 130 -3.71 0.74 1.18
CA GLN A 130 -4.04 -0.68 1.03
C GLN A 130 -4.34 -1.05 -0.44
N LEU A 131 -5.12 -0.23 -1.15
CA LEU A 131 -5.38 -0.44 -2.58
C LEU A 131 -4.10 -0.30 -3.42
N GLY A 132 -3.20 0.63 -3.06
CA GLY A 132 -1.90 0.78 -3.70
C GLY A 132 -1.02 -0.45 -3.54
N GLU A 133 -0.97 -1.02 -2.34
CA GLU A 133 -0.23 -2.27 -2.07
C GLU A 133 -0.83 -3.46 -2.84
N GLN A 134 -2.15 -3.58 -2.87
CA GLN A 134 -2.83 -4.63 -3.65
C GLN A 134 -2.55 -4.50 -5.15
N LEU A 135 -2.57 -3.28 -5.70
CA LEU A 135 -2.23 -3.04 -7.10
C LEU A 135 -0.77 -3.40 -7.40
N ALA A 136 0.16 -3.08 -6.50
CA ALA A 136 1.56 -3.45 -6.65
C ALA A 136 1.76 -4.98 -6.65
N ASP A 137 1.11 -5.70 -5.73
CA ASP A 137 1.16 -7.17 -5.68
C ASP A 137 0.57 -7.78 -6.95
N LEU A 138 -0.58 -7.30 -7.42
CA LEU A 138 -1.20 -7.77 -8.67
C LEU A 138 -0.32 -7.51 -9.89
N GLN A 139 0.32 -6.34 -9.97
CA GLN A 139 1.28 -6.03 -11.03
C GLN A 139 2.49 -6.96 -11.00
N GLN A 140 3.03 -7.23 -9.82
CA GLN A 140 4.15 -8.17 -9.66
C GLN A 140 3.76 -9.59 -10.10
N ARG A 141 2.58 -10.06 -9.70
CA ARG A 141 2.05 -11.37 -10.13
C ARG A 141 1.89 -11.42 -11.64
N LEU A 142 1.30 -10.41 -12.26
CA LEU A 142 1.11 -10.33 -13.70
C LEU A 142 2.45 -10.38 -14.47
N VAL A 143 3.47 -9.68 -13.98
CA VAL A 143 4.82 -9.73 -14.57
C VAL A 143 5.41 -11.13 -14.46
N SER A 144 5.29 -11.78 -13.30
CA SER A 144 5.79 -13.15 -13.10
C SER A 144 5.05 -14.19 -13.95
N GLU A 145 3.73 -14.08 -14.09
CA GLU A 145 2.94 -14.94 -14.97
C GLU A 145 3.29 -14.71 -16.44
N SER A 146 3.52 -13.45 -16.83
CA SER A 146 3.92 -13.14 -18.20
C SER A 146 5.32 -13.70 -18.53
N ALA A 147 6.26 -13.60 -17.59
CA ALA A 147 7.59 -14.18 -17.74
C ALA A 147 7.54 -15.71 -17.87
N THR A 148 6.83 -16.38 -16.96
CA THR A 148 6.67 -17.85 -17.00
C THR A 148 5.95 -18.32 -18.27
N LYS A 149 4.94 -17.59 -18.74
CA LYS A 149 4.28 -17.87 -20.03
C LYS A 149 5.23 -17.71 -21.20
N ASN A 150 6.05 -16.66 -21.23
CA ASN A 150 7.02 -16.44 -22.30
C ASN A 150 8.09 -17.54 -22.31
N ASP A 151 8.57 -17.96 -21.15
CA ASP A 151 9.52 -19.07 -21.02
C ASP A 151 8.92 -20.38 -21.53
N ALA A 152 7.67 -20.68 -21.15
CA ALA A 152 6.96 -21.86 -21.62
C ALA A 152 6.76 -21.84 -23.16
N LEU A 153 6.41 -20.69 -23.73
CA LEU A 153 6.32 -20.52 -25.18
C LEU A 153 7.67 -20.72 -25.87
N GLY A 154 8.77 -20.24 -25.27
CA GLY A 154 10.13 -20.48 -25.74
C GLY A 154 10.48 -21.97 -25.77
N GLN A 155 10.15 -22.71 -24.71
CA GLN A 155 10.35 -24.16 -24.64
C GLN A 155 9.52 -24.90 -25.70
N VAL A 156 8.26 -24.51 -25.91
CA VAL A 156 7.41 -25.09 -26.96
C VAL A 156 8.02 -24.88 -28.34
N HIS A 157 8.53 -23.69 -28.64
CA HIS A 157 9.20 -23.42 -29.92
C HIS A 157 10.50 -24.22 -30.09
N ALA A 158 11.30 -24.36 -29.03
CA ALA A 158 12.51 -25.19 -29.07
C ALA A 158 12.17 -26.66 -29.36
N LEU A 159 11.17 -27.21 -28.67
CA LEU A 159 10.69 -28.58 -28.89
C LEU A 159 10.13 -28.77 -30.31
N GLN A 160 9.42 -27.77 -30.85
CA GLN A 160 8.93 -27.81 -32.24
C GLN A 160 10.09 -27.88 -33.25
N GLN A 161 11.17 -27.11 -33.02
CA GLN A 161 12.36 -27.14 -33.87
C GLN A 161 13.09 -28.49 -33.75
N GLU A 162 13.20 -29.05 -32.55
CA GLU A 162 13.80 -30.37 -32.32
C GLU A 162 12.99 -31.49 -32.99
N ILE A 163 11.66 -31.45 -32.89
CA ILE A 163 10.80 -32.42 -33.58
C ILE A 163 10.97 -32.29 -35.10
N ALA A 164 11.06 -31.08 -35.64
CA ALA A 164 11.26 -30.85 -37.07
C ALA A 164 12.64 -31.37 -37.55
N SER A 165 13.70 -31.15 -36.76
CA SER A 165 15.04 -31.65 -37.09
C SER A 165 15.09 -33.18 -37.03
N LEU A 166 14.53 -33.79 -35.98
CA LEU A 166 14.43 -35.24 -35.83
C LEU A 166 13.64 -35.89 -36.97
N ARG A 167 12.53 -35.27 -37.41
CA ARG A 167 11.77 -35.76 -38.58
C ARG A 167 12.60 -35.71 -39.86
N THR A 168 13.34 -34.62 -40.08
CA THR A 168 14.19 -34.48 -41.26
C THR A 168 15.33 -35.51 -41.25
N GLU A 169 15.95 -35.71 -40.09
CA GLU A 169 17.01 -36.70 -39.92
C GLU A 169 16.49 -38.13 -40.10
N SER A 170 15.34 -38.46 -39.50
CA SER A 170 14.68 -39.76 -39.69
C SER A 170 14.32 -40.02 -41.15
N MET A 171 13.85 -39.00 -41.88
CA MET A 171 13.53 -39.12 -43.32
C MET A 171 14.81 -39.42 -44.12
N ARG A 172 15.91 -38.71 -43.87
CA ARG A 172 17.20 -38.97 -44.52
C ARG A 172 17.74 -40.36 -44.23
N GLN A 173 17.65 -40.82 -42.97
CA GLN A 173 18.09 -42.17 -42.59
C GLN A 173 17.25 -43.24 -43.31
N GLN A 174 15.95 -43.01 -43.44
CA GLN A 174 15.07 -43.92 -44.17
C GLN A 174 15.37 -43.94 -45.67
N GLU A 175 15.59 -42.79 -46.30
CA GLU A 175 16.02 -42.70 -47.70
C GLU A 175 17.36 -43.41 -47.93
N ALA A 176 18.34 -43.22 -47.04
CA ALA A 176 19.62 -43.90 -47.10
C ALA A 176 19.48 -45.43 -46.94
N ALA A 177 18.60 -45.90 -46.03
CA ALA A 177 18.33 -47.32 -45.85
C ALA A 177 17.66 -47.94 -47.08
N VAL A 178 16.68 -47.24 -47.68
CA VAL A 178 16.02 -47.67 -48.93
C VAL A 178 17.02 -47.75 -50.07
N ALA A 179 17.85 -46.71 -50.27
CA ALA A 179 18.87 -46.70 -51.32
C ALA A 179 19.91 -47.82 -51.14
N ALA A 180 20.31 -48.11 -49.89
CA ALA A 180 21.20 -49.23 -49.59
C ALA A 180 20.55 -50.58 -49.89
N GLN A 181 19.27 -50.76 -49.56
CA GLN A 181 18.50 -51.96 -49.88
C GLN A 181 18.33 -52.16 -51.38
N GLU A 182 17.98 -51.11 -52.13
CA GLU A 182 17.87 -51.15 -53.60
C GLU A 182 19.19 -51.54 -54.25
N LYS A 183 20.31 -50.98 -53.77
CA LYS A 183 21.64 -51.36 -54.21
C LYS A 183 21.94 -52.83 -53.94
N GLN A 184 21.66 -53.33 -52.74
CA GLN A 184 21.85 -54.75 -52.41
C GLN A 184 20.96 -55.66 -53.28
N SER A 185 19.71 -55.27 -53.53
CA SER A 185 18.79 -56.02 -54.38
C SER A 185 19.26 -56.07 -55.83
N THR A 186 19.73 -54.95 -56.39
CA THR A 186 20.26 -54.89 -57.76
C THR A 186 21.56 -55.69 -57.89
N GLU A 187 22.48 -55.59 -56.92
CA GLU A 187 23.69 -56.42 -56.88
C GLU A 187 23.36 -57.92 -56.79
N PHE A 188 22.37 -58.31 -55.98
CA PHE A 188 21.92 -59.69 -55.86
C PHE A 188 21.30 -60.21 -57.17
N GLN A 189 20.44 -59.42 -57.82
CA GLN A 189 19.86 -59.75 -59.12
C GLN A 189 20.94 -59.89 -60.21
N ALA A 190 21.94 -59.00 -60.22
CA ALA A 190 23.07 -59.08 -61.14
C ALA A 190 23.88 -60.38 -60.94
N ARG A 191 24.17 -60.75 -59.68
CA ARG A 191 24.85 -62.02 -59.36
C ARG A 191 24.03 -63.24 -59.77
N LEU A 192 22.71 -63.21 -59.59
CA LEU A 192 21.83 -64.29 -60.06
C LEU A 192 21.86 -64.40 -61.58
N ALA A 193 21.73 -63.29 -62.30
CA ALA A 193 21.79 -63.26 -63.76
C ALA A 193 23.14 -63.77 -64.30
N GLU A 194 24.25 -63.39 -63.65
CA GLU A 194 25.59 -63.88 -63.98
C GLU A 194 25.71 -65.39 -63.77
N ARG A 195 25.22 -65.91 -62.64
CA ARG A 195 25.19 -67.34 -62.36
C ARG A 195 24.33 -68.11 -63.36
N ASP A 196 23.15 -67.58 -63.70
CA ASP A 196 22.23 -68.22 -64.62
C ASP A 196 22.80 -68.23 -66.05
N LEU A 197 23.48 -67.16 -66.48
CA LEU A 197 24.22 -67.12 -67.76
C LEU A 197 25.38 -68.12 -67.79
N ALA A 198 26.16 -68.20 -66.71
CA ALA A 198 27.24 -69.18 -66.58
C ALA A 198 26.68 -70.62 -66.68
N PHE A 199 25.58 -70.91 -65.98
CA PHE A 199 24.90 -72.20 -66.02
C PHE A 199 24.38 -72.54 -67.43
N GLN A 200 23.76 -71.58 -68.12
CA GLN A 200 23.32 -71.77 -69.52
C GLN A 200 24.50 -72.04 -70.46
N THR A 201 25.62 -71.36 -70.26
CA THR A 201 26.85 -71.55 -71.06
C THR A 201 27.44 -72.94 -70.82
N GLU A 202 27.48 -73.40 -69.57
CA GLU A 202 27.91 -74.76 -69.22
C GLU A 202 26.97 -75.82 -69.82
N LEU A 203 25.64 -75.63 -69.73
CA LEU A 203 24.64 -76.48 -70.36
C LEU A 203 24.84 -76.56 -71.88
N GLY A 204 25.03 -75.42 -72.55
CA GLY A 204 25.29 -75.36 -73.99
C GLY A 204 26.58 -76.11 -74.35
N THR A 205 27.64 -75.92 -73.58
CA THR A 205 28.92 -76.63 -73.78
C THR A 205 28.78 -78.13 -73.54
N ALA A 206 28.05 -78.55 -72.51
CA ALA A 206 27.78 -79.95 -72.23
C ALA A 206 26.93 -80.60 -73.33
N THR A 207 25.94 -79.87 -73.86
CA THR A 207 25.10 -80.31 -74.98
C THR A 207 25.94 -80.47 -76.25
N GLN A 208 26.79 -79.50 -76.59
CA GLN A 208 27.72 -79.61 -77.71
C GLN A 208 28.68 -80.80 -77.55
N ARG A 209 29.17 -81.07 -76.34
CA ARG A 209 30.00 -82.26 -76.05
C ARG A 209 29.21 -83.56 -76.25
N LEU A 210 27.95 -83.59 -75.84
CA LEU A 210 27.06 -84.73 -76.03
C LEU A 210 26.80 -84.96 -77.53
N GLU A 211 26.47 -83.91 -78.28
CA GLU A 211 26.25 -83.96 -79.73
C GLU A 211 27.52 -84.43 -80.45
N ALA A 212 28.69 -83.86 -80.13
CA ALA A 212 29.96 -84.29 -80.71
C ALA A 212 30.30 -85.75 -80.37
N ALA A 213 29.99 -86.21 -79.16
CA ALA A 213 30.15 -87.61 -78.76
C ALA A 213 29.17 -88.54 -79.50
N GLN A 214 27.92 -88.11 -79.70
CA GLN A 214 26.93 -88.83 -80.51
C GLN A 214 27.37 -88.91 -81.97
N ASP A 215 27.79 -87.81 -82.59
CA ASP A 215 28.31 -87.77 -83.96
C ASP A 215 29.53 -88.66 -84.14
N HIS A 216 30.43 -88.67 -83.14
CA HIS A 216 31.58 -89.56 -83.12
C HIS A 216 31.16 -91.02 -82.98
N MET A 217 30.19 -91.34 -82.12
CA MET A 217 29.64 -92.68 -81.98
C MET A 217 28.97 -93.16 -83.28
N LEU A 218 28.19 -92.31 -83.95
CA LEU A 218 27.59 -92.60 -85.25
C LEU A 218 28.66 -92.87 -86.31
N ARG A 219 29.71 -92.04 -86.37
CA ARG A 219 30.88 -92.29 -87.24
C ARG A 219 31.55 -93.62 -86.94
N GLN A 220 31.79 -93.96 -85.67
CA GLN A 220 32.35 -95.26 -85.30
C GLN A 220 31.45 -96.43 -85.70
N ILE A 221 30.13 -96.29 -85.61
CA ILE A 221 29.17 -97.30 -86.07
C ILE A 221 29.24 -97.45 -87.60
N ASP A 222 29.34 -96.35 -88.34
CA ASP A 222 29.45 -96.38 -89.80
C ASP A 222 30.80 -96.95 -90.25
N GLU A 223 31.90 -96.57 -89.61
CA GLU A 223 33.23 -97.17 -89.80
C GLU A 223 33.25 -98.66 -89.45
N ALA A 224 32.58 -99.07 -88.37
CA ALA A 224 32.44 -100.48 -88.02
C ALA A 224 31.60 -101.24 -89.06
N ARG A 225 30.53 -100.64 -89.60
CA ARG A 225 29.72 -101.21 -90.69
C ARG A 225 30.48 -101.27 -92.01
N GLU A 226 31.34 -100.31 -92.30
CA GLU A 226 32.23 -100.34 -93.47
C GLU A 226 33.33 -101.38 -93.29
N GLY A 227 33.96 -101.46 -92.11
CA GLY A 227 34.89 -102.51 -91.73
C GLY A 227 34.26 -103.90 -91.81
N GLN A 228 33.01 -104.05 -91.38
CA GLN A 228 32.24 -105.29 -91.49
C GLN A 228 31.90 -105.61 -92.95
N ARG A 229 31.50 -104.63 -93.78
CA ARG A 229 31.31 -104.80 -95.24
C ARG A 229 32.63 -105.14 -95.96
N HIS A 230 33.76 -104.62 -95.51
CA HIS A 230 35.09 -104.96 -96.02
C HIS A 230 35.53 -106.36 -95.60
N ALA A 231 35.25 -106.77 -94.36
CA ALA A 231 35.48 -108.13 -93.86
C ALA A 231 34.59 -109.16 -94.59
N GLU A 232 33.31 -108.84 -94.83
CA GLU A 232 32.38 -109.66 -95.63
C GLU A 232 32.84 -109.77 -97.09
N ARG A 233 33.38 -108.69 -97.69
CA ARG A 233 33.99 -108.72 -99.04
C ARG A 233 35.32 -109.49 -99.10
N ALA A 234 36.06 -109.56 -98.00
CA ALA A 234 37.29 -110.37 -97.90
C ALA A 234 36.98 -111.86 -97.67
N LEU A 235 35.92 -112.18 -96.93
CA LEU A 235 35.40 -113.54 -96.75
C LEU A 235 34.70 -114.10 -98.00
N ALA A 236 34.10 -113.25 -98.84
CA ALA A 236 33.54 -113.65 -100.13
C ALA A 236 34.59 -113.93 -101.24
N LYS A 237 35.88 -113.84 -100.91
CA LYS A 237 37.03 -114.18 -101.76
C LYS A 237 37.86 -115.38 -101.24
N ALA A 238 37.39 -116.06 -100.20
CA ALA A 238 37.88 -117.38 -99.76
C ALA A 238 36.98 -118.48 -100.33
#